data_AF-A0A7C1G8L2-F1
#
_entry.id   AF-A0A7C1G8L2-F1
#
_cell.length_a   1.000
_cell.length_b   1.000
_cell.length_c   1.000
_cell.angle_alpha   90.00
_cell.angle_beta   90.00
_cell.angle_gamma   90.00
#
_symmetry.space_group_name_H-M   'P 1'
#
loop_
_entity.id
_entity.type
_entity.pdbx_description
1 polymer ?
#
loop_
_entity_poly.entity_id
_entity_poly.type
_entity_poly.pdbx_seq_one_letter_code
_entity_poly.pdbx_strand_id
1 'polypeptide(L)' 'MSRSPKTSLKKTLIYRIIVDPIAILITYLSTGEFFGSLSAVILIEAFSTVFYYALDRLM' A
#
# COMPACT_ATOMS: atom_id res chain seq x y z
N MET A 1 5.92 -25.08 -10.36
CA MET A 1 6.68 -23.81 -10.41
C MET A 1 6.47 -23.05 -9.10
N SER A 2 7.30 -23.32 -8.08
CA SER A 2 7.22 -22.58 -6.81
C SER A 2 7.80 -21.18 -7.02
N ARG A 3 6.94 -20.17 -7.11
CA ARG A 3 7.39 -18.77 -7.12
C ARG A 3 7.98 -18.48 -5.74
N SER A 4 9.29 -18.31 -5.65
CA SER A 4 9.99 -17.94 -4.41
C SER A 4 9.30 -16.72 -3.77
N PRO A 5 8.81 -16.82 -2.52
CA PRO A 5 8.11 -15.73 -1.84
C PRO A 5 8.94 -14.43 -1.80
N LYS A 6 10.27 -14.58 -1.72
CA LYS A 6 11.24 -13.48 -1.65
C LYS A 6 11.27 -12.62 -2.93
N THR A 7 11.03 -13.22 -4.10
CA THR A 7 11.01 -12.47 -5.37
C THR A 7 9.71 -11.69 -5.51
N SER A 8 8.60 -12.18 -4.94
CA SER A 8 7.33 -11.47 -4.89
C SER A 8 7.40 -10.23 -3.99
N LEU A 9 7.96 -10.38 -2.79
CA LEU A 9 8.12 -9.28 -1.84
C LEU A 9 8.95 -8.12 -2.40
N LYS A 10 10.05 -8.41 -3.12
CA LYS A 10 10.86 -7.36 -3.75
C LYS A 10 10.09 -6.55 -4.79
N LYS A 11 9.27 -7.21 -5.63
CA LYS A 11 8.44 -6.52 -6.62
C LYS A 11 7.39 -5.63 -5.95
N THR A 12 6.76 -6.13 -4.89
CA THR A 12 5.81 -5.34 -4.09
C THR A 12 6.47 -4.12 -3.47
N LEU A 13 7.68 -4.26 -2.93
CA LEU A 13 8.42 -3.15 -2.32
C LEU A 13 8.82 -2.08 -3.34
N ILE A 14 9.27 -2.48 -4.52
CA ILE A 14 9.61 -1.54 -5.61
C ILE A 14 8.36 -0.80 -6.08
N TYR A 15 7.24 -1.50 -6.26
CA TYR A 15 5.98 -0.88 -6.64
C TYR A 15 5.53 0.14 -5.59
N ARG A 16 5.61 -0.21 -4.30
CA ARG A 16 5.27 0.67 -3.18
C ARG A 16 6.10 1.95 -3.12
N ILE A 17 7.42 1.83 -3.29
CA ILE A 17 8.32 3.00 -3.32
C ILE A 17 7.93 4.00 -4.40
N ILE A 18 7.28 3.56 -5.49
CA ILE A 18 6.83 4.44 -6.57
C ILE A 18 5.42 4.96 -6.29
N VAL A 19 4.50 4.08 -5.89
CA VAL A 19 3.07 4.41 -5.78
C VAL A 19 2.76 5.20 -4.51
N ASP A 20 3.36 4.87 -3.37
CA ASP A 20 3.06 5.51 -2.09
C ASP A 20 3.41 7.00 -2.12
N PRO A 21 4.57 7.45 -2.65
CA PRO A 21 4.86 8.88 -2.77
C PRO A 21 3.90 9.62 -3.71
N ILE A 22 3.44 8.97 -4.78
CA ILE A 22 2.46 9.55 -5.71
C ILE A 22 1.11 9.71 -4.99
N ALA A 23 0.67 8.72 -4.24
CA ALA A 23 -0.56 8.78 -3.46
C ALA A 23 -0.50 9.86 -2.38
N ILE A 24 0.63 9.98 -1.66
CA ILE A 24 0.86 11.05 -0.68
C ILE A 24 0.81 12.41 -1.37
N LEU A 25 1.48 12.56 -2.52
CA LEU A 25 1.50 13.82 -3.28
C LEU A 25 0.09 14.23 -3.74
N ILE A 26 -0.69 13.31 -4.32
CA ILE A 26 -2.06 13.59 -4.77
C ILE A 26 -2.95 13.97 -3.58
N THR A 27 -2.83 13.24 -2.48
CA THR A 27 -3.62 13.52 -1.27
C THR A 27 -3.23 14.87 -0.67
N TYR A 28 -1.94 15.21 -0.67
CA TYR A 28 -1.46 16.50 -0.19
C TYR A 28 -1.94 17.64 -1.09
N LEU A 29 -1.88 17.48 -2.41
CA LEU A 29 -2.41 18.47 -3.34
C LEU A 29 -3.93 18.65 -3.20
N SER A 30 -4.64 17.61 -2.80
CA SER A 30 -6.10 17.64 -2.61
C SER A 30 -6.53 18.22 -1.27
N THR A 31 -5.72 18.04 -0.22
CA THR A 31 -6.11 18.36 1.17
C THR A 31 -5.31 19.51 1.78
N GLY A 32 -4.13 19.81 1.25
CA GLY A 32 -3.16 20.74 1.85
C GLY A 32 -2.44 20.20 3.09
N GLU A 33 -2.76 18.99 3.56
CA GLU A 33 -2.23 18.45 4.83
C GLU A 33 -1.24 17.31 4.61
N PHE A 34 0.05 17.57 4.86
CA PHE A 34 1.11 16.60 4.63
C PHE A 34 1.03 15.38 5.57
N PHE A 35 0.91 15.61 6.88
CA PHE A 35 0.81 14.52 7.86
C PHE A 35 -0.48 13.72 7.73
N GLY A 36 -1.59 14.39 7.38
CA GLY A 36 -2.86 13.73 7.06
C GLY A 36 -2.75 12.85 5.81
N SER A 37 -2.02 13.30 4.79
CA SER A 37 -1.78 12.52 3.58
C SER A 37 -0.93 11.29 3.83
N LEU A 38 0.11 11.41 4.66
CA LEU A 38 0.95 10.28 5.05
C LEU A 38 0.16 9.24 5.85
N SER A 39 -0.63 9.68 6.83
CA SER A 39 -1.44 8.78 7.67
C SER A 39 -2.54 8.10 6.85
N ALA A 40 -3.18 8.79 5.92
CA ALA A 40 -4.20 8.23 5.04
C ALA A 40 -3.66 7.06 4.20
N VAL A 41 -2.49 7.23 3.58
CA VAL A 41 -1.88 6.17 2.76
C VAL A 41 -1.55 4.94 3.62
N ILE A 42 -0.90 5.13 4.78
CA ILE A 42 -0.58 4.02 5.70
C ILE A 42 -1.84 3.27 6.13
N LEU A 43 -2.91 4.00 6.46
CA LEU A 43 -4.13 3.42 6.98
C LEU A 43 -4.90 2.64 5.90
N ILE A 44 -4.99 3.18 4.69
CA ILE A 44 -5.60 2.49 3.53
C ILE A 44 -4.83 1.22 3.19
N GLU A 45 -3.50 1.27 3.21
CA GLU A 45 -2.68 0.10 2.92
C GLU A 45 -2.81 -1.00 3.98
N ALA A 46 -2.76 -0.62 5.26
CA ALA A 46 -2.95 -1.56 6.36
C ALA A 46 -4.34 -2.20 6.28
N PHE A 47 -5.37 -1.40 6.04
CA PHE A 47 -6.74 -1.87 5.90
C PHE A 47 -6.88 -2.83 4.71
N SER A 48 -6.33 -2.45 3.54
CA SER A 48 -6.36 -3.30 2.34
C SER A 48 -5.66 -4.63 2.58
N THR A 49 -4.50 -4.62 3.23
CA THR A 49 -3.75 -5.85 3.56
C THR A 49 -4.56 -6.77 4.46
N VAL A 50 -5.15 -6.22 5.53
CA VAL A 50 -5.99 -6.98 6.45
C VAL A 50 -7.23 -7.51 5.74
N PHE A 51 -7.86 -6.68 4.91
CA PHE A 51 -9.06 -7.06 4.16
C PHE A 51 -8.77 -8.19 3.16
N TYR A 52 -7.71 -8.08 2.36
CA TYR A 52 -7.33 -9.14 1.42
C TYR A 52 -6.96 -10.43 2.14
N TYR A 53 -6.26 -10.36 3.27
CA TYR A 53 -5.94 -11.54 4.07
C TYR A 53 -7.20 -12.18 4.68
N ALA A 54 -8.12 -11.37 5.18
CA ALA A 54 -9.40 -11.85 5.71
C ALA A 54 -10.28 -12.48 4.62
N LEU A 55 -10.31 -11.87 3.44
CA LEU A 55 -11.05 -12.34 2.27
C LEU A 55 -10.49 -13.66 1.74
N ASP A 56 -9.15 -13.76 1.62
CA ASP A 56 -8.44 -14.99 1.22
C ASP A 56 -8.68 -16.15 2.18
N ARG A 57 -8.98 -15.87 3.45
CA ARG A 57 -9.34 -16.89 4.44
C ARG A 57 -10.82 -17.29 4.39
N LEU A 58 -11.68 -16.47 3.79
CA LEU A 58 -13.13 -16.66 3.77
C LEU A 58 -13.61 -17.30 2.45
N MET A 59 -12.85 -17.15 1.36
CA MET A 59 -12.99 -17.90 0.10
C MET A 59 -12.17 -19.19 0.12
#